data_AF-A0A0L6WMR4-F1
#
_entry.id   AF-A0A0L6WMR4-F1
#
_cell.length_a   1.000
_cell.length_b   1.000
_cell.length_c   1.000
_cell.angle_alpha   90.00
_cell.angle_beta   90.00
_cell.angle_gamma   90.00
#
_symmetry.space_group_name_H-M   'P 1'
#
loop_
_entity.id
_entity.type
_entity.pdbx_description
1 polymer ?
#
loop_
_entity_poly.entity_id
_entity_poly.type
_entity_poly.pdbx_seq_one_letter_code
_entity_poly.pdbx_strand_id
1 'polypeptide(L)'
;RHRSPLHFLFHVTAVAPKAIETVQPVRRRPNYLPSFSTSIADDKDAALAQANDTLSSTPVVVYCNGSGYENGIGASAVLYVRGVETQHLCYHLGSKSQHTVYEADIVGVLLALHMLILLTRNLPARAVIGSDSQAMIRATNNQRPHPSHYLLDHVHDAAELLHKKQDRLIRTVERQRASRRGSP
;
A
#
# COMPACT_ATOMS: atom_id res chain seq x y z
N ARG A 1 10.55 26.68 35.84
CA ARG A 1 10.19 25.83 34.68
C ARG A 1 9.93 26.78 33.50
N HIS A 2 10.81 26.84 32.50
CA HIS A 2 10.71 27.82 31.40
C HIS A 2 9.67 27.36 30.38
N ARG A 3 8.73 28.23 29.99
CA ARG A 3 7.83 27.99 28.86
C ARG A 3 8.50 28.54 27.60
N SER A 4 8.67 27.71 26.58
CA SER A 4 9.19 28.16 25.29
C SER A 4 8.08 28.85 24.47
N PRO A 5 8.42 29.64 23.44
CA PRO A 5 7.43 30.22 22.51
C PRO A 5 6.47 29.17 21.93
N LEU A 6 6.94 27.94 21.68
CA LEU A 6 6.09 26.82 21.23
C LEU A 6 5.03 26.41 22.26
N HIS A 7 5.36 26.42 23.56
CA HIS A 7 4.37 26.13 24.61
C HIS A 7 3.28 27.20 24.65
N PHE A 8 3.64 28.47 24.40
CA PHE A 8 2.67 29.55 24.31
C PHE A 8 1.79 29.38 23.07
N LEU A 9 2.37 29.00 21.94
CA LEU A 9 1.64 28.75 20.70
C LEU A 9 0.59 27.64 20.89
N PHE A 10 0.98 26.47 21.41
CA PHE A 10 0.04 25.37 21.68
C PHE A 10 -1.06 25.73 22.67
N HIS A 11 -0.76 26.59 23.65
CA HIS A 11 -1.75 27.06 24.61
C HIS A 11 -2.78 27.99 23.95
N VAL A 12 -2.34 28.95 23.14
CA VAL A 12 -3.21 29.93 22.48
C VAL A 12 -4.03 29.30 21.35
N THR A 13 -3.45 28.35 20.61
CA THR A 13 -4.15 27.65 19.53
C THR A 13 -5.01 26.48 20.01
N ALA A 14 -4.95 26.14 21.29
CA ALA A 14 -5.60 24.96 21.89
C ALA A 14 -5.27 23.63 21.17
N VAL A 15 -4.16 23.59 20.42
CA VAL A 15 -3.73 22.38 19.72
C VAL A 15 -3.06 21.46 20.73
N ALA A 16 -3.63 20.27 20.91
CA ALA A 16 -3.04 19.23 21.74
C ALA A 16 -1.82 18.62 21.02
N PRO A 17 -0.59 18.72 21.56
CA PRO A 17 0.60 18.20 20.89
C PRO A 17 0.54 16.69 20.59
N LYS A 18 -0.20 15.94 21.42
CA LYS A 18 -0.43 14.50 21.23
C LYS A 18 -1.38 14.16 20.07
N ALA A 19 -2.14 15.14 19.59
CA ALA A 19 -3.08 14.98 18.48
C ALA A 19 -2.45 15.35 17.12
N ILE A 20 -1.17 15.73 17.09
CA ILE A 20 -0.44 16.07 15.88
C ILE A 20 0.37 14.84 15.44
N GLU A 21 0.38 14.55 14.13
CA GLU A 21 1.26 13.53 13.57
C GLU A 21 2.73 13.82 13.92
N THR A 22 3.44 12.80 14.41
CA THR A 22 4.89 12.87 14.58
C THR A 22 5.57 12.35 13.31
N VAL A 23 6.15 13.27 12.54
CA VAL A 23 6.89 12.91 11.32
C VAL A 23 8.34 12.59 11.67
N GLN A 24 8.77 11.36 11.38
CA GLN A 24 10.15 10.93 11.59
C GLN A 24 11.07 11.52 10.50
N PRO A 25 12.22 12.11 10.86
CA PRO A 25 13.13 12.73 9.90
C PRO A 25 13.85 11.71 9.00
N VAL A 26 14.08 10.50 9.50
CA VAL A 26 14.67 9.37 8.76
C VAL A 26 13.89 8.12 9.14
N ARG A 27 13.34 7.42 8.15
CA ARG A 27 12.46 6.26 8.34
C ARG A 27 13.12 4.96 7.94
N ARG A 28 13.64 4.95 6.71
CA ARG A 28 14.44 3.86 6.14
C ARG A 28 15.87 4.34 5.91
N ARG A 29 16.78 3.38 5.82
CA ARG A 29 18.18 3.64 5.45
C ARG A 29 18.24 4.34 4.08
N PRO A 30 19.23 5.23 3.83
CA PRO A 30 19.34 5.96 2.57
C PRO A 30 19.38 5.08 1.31
N ASN A 31 19.91 3.86 1.43
CA ASN A 31 20.00 2.89 0.33
C ASN A 31 18.82 1.91 0.31
N TYR A 32 17.69 2.26 0.91
CA TYR A 32 16.49 1.43 0.86
C TYR A 32 15.88 1.48 -0.53
N LEU A 33 15.70 0.30 -1.11
CA LEU A 33 14.98 0.10 -2.36
C LEU A 33 13.66 -0.59 -2.01
N PRO A 34 12.50 -0.06 -2.46
CA PRO A 34 11.22 -0.74 -2.30
C PRO A 34 11.28 -2.17 -2.87
N SER A 35 10.55 -3.08 -2.23
CA SER A 35 10.45 -4.47 -2.69
C SER A 35 9.61 -4.64 -3.96
N PHE A 36 9.01 -3.56 -4.46
CA PHE A 36 8.15 -3.51 -5.63
C PHE A 36 8.60 -2.41 -6.61
N SER A 37 8.15 -2.51 -7.86
CA SER A 37 8.32 -1.49 -8.88
C SER A 37 7.03 -0.70 -9.09
N THR A 38 7.14 0.56 -9.50
CA THR A 38 6.00 1.42 -9.83
C THR A 38 6.06 1.90 -11.28
N SER A 39 4.91 2.07 -11.92
CA SER A 39 4.77 2.74 -13.22
C SER A 39 3.58 3.69 -13.18
N ILE A 40 3.70 4.85 -13.80
CA ILE A 40 2.61 5.83 -13.96
C ILE A 40 2.48 6.10 -15.45
N ALA A 41 1.28 5.91 -16.01
CA ALA A 41 1.00 6.22 -17.41
C ALA A 41 0.98 7.75 -17.63
N ASP A 42 1.31 8.16 -18.85
CA ASP A 42 1.45 9.58 -19.22
C ASP A 42 0.10 10.32 -19.20
N ASP A 43 -0.97 9.64 -19.59
CA ASP A 43 -2.32 10.18 -19.64
C ASP A 43 -3.39 9.13 -19.27
N LYS A 44 -4.64 9.59 -19.22
CA LYS A 44 -5.80 8.78 -18.83
C LYS A 44 -6.11 7.65 -19.81
N ASP A 45 -5.97 7.90 -21.11
CA ASP A 45 -6.32 6.92 -22.14
C ASP A 45 -5.27 5.80 -22.17
N ALA A 46 -3.99 6.16 -22.03
CA ALA A 46 -2.89 5.24 -21.81
C ALA A 46 -3.07 4.42 -20.52
N ALA A 47 -3.48 5.06 -19.42
CA ALA A 47 -3.76 4.37 -18.16
C ALA A 47 -4.89 3.34 -18.31
N LEU A 48 -5.97 3.68 -19.01
CA LEU A 48 -7.09 2.78 -19.27
C LEU A 48 -6.67 1.61 -20.17
N ALA A 49 -5.92 1.88 -21.24
CA ALA A 49 -5.36 0.84 -22.11
C ALA A 49 -4.46 -0.12 -21.33
N GLN A 50 -3.57 0.42 -20.49
CA GLN A 50 -2.69 -0.37 -19.63
C GLN A 50 -3.48 -1.19 -18.59
N ALA A 51 -4.54 -0.65 -18.01
CA ALA A 51 -5.39 -1.36 -17.06
C ALA A 51 -6.12 -2.54 -17.72
N ASN A 52 -6.64 -2.35 -18.93
CA ASN A 52 -7.30 -3.42 -19.71
C ASN A 52 -6.30 -4.53 -20.09
N ASP A 53 -5.12 -4.16 -20.61
CA ASP A 53 -4.05 -5.11 -20.91
C ASP A 53 -3.60 -5.86 -19.65
N THR A 54 -3.41 -5.14 -18.53
CA THR A 54 -3.03 -5.74 -17.24
C THR A 54 -4.08 -6.72 -16.74
N LEU A 55 -5.36 -6.37 -16.78
CA LEU A 55 -6.45 -7.24 -16.31
C LEU A 55 -6.56 -8.54 -17.13
N SER A 56 -6.27 -8.47 -18.43
CA SER A 56 -6.32 -9.62 -19.33
C SER A 56 -5.07 -10.49 -19.30
N SER A 57 -3.88 -9.89 -19.12
CA SER A 57 -2.58 -10.59 -19.21
C SER A 57 -1.99 -10.98 -17.86
N THR A 58 -2.37 -10.31 -16.78
CA THR A 58 -1.80 -10.55 -15.45
C THR A 58 -2.71 -11.47 -14.64
N PRO A 59 -2.19 -12.59 -14.10
CA PRO A 59 -3.03 -13.56 -13.39
C PRO A 59 -3.70 -13.03 -12.12
N VAL A 60 -3.10 -12.05 -11.45
CA VAL A 60 -3.62 -11.44 -10.21
C VAL A 60 -3.49 -9.93 -10.31
N VAL A 61 -4.60 -9.23 -10.21
CA VAL A 61 -4.67 -7.76 -10.23
C VAL A 61 -5.54 -7.30 -9.09
N VAL A 62 -5.13 -6.26 -8.37
CA VAL A 62 -5.98 -5.61 -7.37
C VAL A 62 -6.13 -4.15 -7.73
N TYR A 63 -7.35 -3.65 -7.86
CA TYR A 63 -7.60 -2.22 -8.01
C TYR A 63 -8.02 -1.63 -6.67
N CYS A 64 -7.49 -0.47 -6.32
CA CYS A 64 -7.79 0.19 -5.06
C CYS A 64 -8.04 1.69 -5.25
N ASN A 65 -8.86 2.26 -4.38
CA ASN A 65 -9.21 3.67 -4.41
C ASN A 65 -9.52 4.21 -3.01
N GLY A 66 -9.19 5.47 -2.76
CA GLY A 66 -9.68 6.27 -1.65
C GLY A 66 -10.89 7.12 -2.06
N SER A 67 -11.78 7.37 -1.12
CA SER A 67 -12.95 8.21 -1.36
C SER A 67 -13.29 9.06 -0.13
N GLY A 68 -13.97 10.17 -0.39
CA GLY A 68 -14.50 11.04 0.65
C GLY A 68 -15.93 11.47 0.34
N TYR A 69 -16.91 10.90 1.02
CA TYR A 69 -18.34 11.14 0.77
C TYR A 69 -19.07 11.46 2.07
N GLU A 70 -20.02 12.42 2.05
CA GLU A 70 -20.87 12.80 3.21
C GLU A 70 -20.14 12.81 4.57
N ASN A 71 -19.07 13.59 4.67
CA ASN A 71 -18.21 13.70 5.87
C ASN A 71 -17.43 12.43 6.27
N GLY A 72 -17.57 11.31 5.58
CA GLY A 72 -16.76 10.10 5.73
C GLY A 72 -15.57 10.05 4.78
N ILE A 73 -14.53 9.35 5.21
CA ILE A 73 -13.35 8.97 4.44
C ILE A 73 -13.23 7.45 4.47
N GLY A 74 -13.08 6.84 3.30
CA GLY A 74 -13.01 5.39 3.18
C GLY A 74 -12.13 4.94 2.02
N ALA A 75 -11.59 3.74 2.15
CA ALA A 75 -10.77 3.07 1.15
C ALA A 75 -11.46 1.79 0.67
N SER A 76 -11.20 1.39 -0.56
CA SER A 76 -11.62 0.09 -1.09
C SER A 76 -10.51 -0.57 -1.91
N ALA A 77 -10.56 -1.89 -1.99
CA ALA A 77 -9.73 -2.71 -2.85
C ALA A 77 -10.53 -3.89 -3.42
N VAL A 78 -10.34 -4.20 -4.69
CA VAL A 78 -11.04 -5.28 -5.41
C VAL A 78 -10.01 -6.17 -6.11
N LEU A 79 -10.02 -7.46 -5.76
CA LEU A 79 -9.11 -8.48 -6.26
C LEU A 79 -9.72 -9.23 -7.45
N TYR A 80 -8.98 -9.24 -8.55
CA TYR A 80 -9.23 -10.01 -9.75
C TYR A 80 -8.22 -11.16 -9.88
N VAL A 81 -8.72 -12.37 -10.11
CA VAL A 81 -7.91 -13.54 -10.45
C VAL A 81 -8.30 -13.98 -11.86
N ARG A 82 -7.35 -13.92 -12.79
CA ARG A 82 -7.55 -14.23 -14.22
C ARG A 82 -8.72 -13.47 -14.83
N GLY A 83 -8.78 -12.16 -14.58
CA GLY A 83 -9.83 -11.28 -15.07
C GLY A 83 -11.19 -11.39 -14.36
N VAL A 84 -11.35 -12.31 -13.40
CA VAL A 84 -12.60 -12.50 -12.66
C VAL A 84 -12.48 -11.87 -11.27
N GLU A 85 -13.44 -11.04 -10.89
CA GLU A 85 -13.53 -10.51 -9.53
C GLU A 85 -13.74 -11.65 -8.52
N THR A 86 -12.92 -11.71 -7.48
CA THR A 86 -12.97 -12.78 -6.47
C THR A 86 -13.19 -12.29 -5.06
N GLN A 87 -12.79 -11.06 -4.75
CA GLN A 87 -12.90 -10.49 -3.41
C GLN A 87 -12.93 -8.96 -3.49
N HIS A 88 -13.66 -8.32 -2.57
CA HIS A 88 -13.55 -6.89 -2.31
C HIS A 88 -13.36 -6.64 -0.81
N LEU A 89 -12.70 -5.54 -0.47
CA LEU A 89 -12.55 -5.03 0.89
C LEU A 89 -12.85 -3.54 0.89
N CYS A 90 -13.54 -3.09 1.93
CA CYS A 90 -13.80 -1.68 2.19
C CYS A 90 -13.42 -1.35 3.63
N TYR A 91 -12.88 -0.15 3.86
CA TYR A 91 -12.51 0.31 5.19
C TYR A 91 -12.91 1.77 5.37
N HIS A 92 -13.67 2.06 6.43
CA HIS A 92 -14.02 3.43 6.79
C HIS A 92 -12.99 3.94 7.80
N LEU A 93 -12.19 4.94 7.39
CA LEU A 93 -11.12 5.51 8.22
C LEU A 93 -11.73 6.39 9.32
N GLY A 94 -12.80 7.13 8.99
CA GLY A 94 -13.44 8.05 9.90
C GLY A 94 -13.89 9.32 9.19
N SER A 95 -13.95 10.42 9.92
CA SER A 95 -14.47 11.68 9.39
C SER A 95 -13.44 12.49 8.59
N LYS A 96 -13.90 13.37 7.70
CA LYS A 96 -13.06 14.29 6.90
C LYS A 96 -12.25 15.29 7.75
N SER A 97 -12.62 15.50 9.02
CA SER A 97 -11.86 16.34 9.94
C SER A 97 -10.65 15.62 10.55
N GLN A 98 -10.61 14.29 10.46
CA GLN A 98 -9.56 13.44 11.01
C GLN A 98 -8.69 12.82 9.93
N HIS A 99 -9.30 12.49 8.79
CA HIS A 99 -8.66 11.76 7.70
C HIS A 99 -8.80 12.47 6.36
N THR A 100 -7.88 12.16 5.46
CA THR A 100 -7.89 12.69 4.09
C THR A 100 -8.12 11.60 3.06
N VAL A 101 -8.58 11.98 1.86
CA VAL A 101 -8.68 11.03 0.74
C VAL A 101 -7.30 10.45 0.39
N TYR A 102 -6.24 11.23 0.54
CA TYR A 102 -4.88 10.76 0.34
C TYR A 102 -4.49 9.63 1.32
N GLU A 103 -4.90 9.71 2.58
CA GLU A 103 -4.72 8.60 3.53
C GLU A 103 -5.53 7.37 3.11
N ALA A 104 -6.75 7.57 2.63
CA ALA A 104 -7.57 6.49 2.11
C ALA A 104 -6.95 5.81 0.88
N ASP A 105 -6.31 6.56 -0.03
CA ASP A 105 -5.58 5.98 -1.16
C ASP A 105 -4.46 5.04 -0.67
N ILE A 106 -3.68 5.47 0.33
CA ILE A 106 -2.62 4.65 0.92
C ILE A 106 -3.20 3.42 1.63
N VAL A 107 -4.31 3.58 2.37
CA VAL A 107 -5.02 2.45 3.00
C VAL A 107 -5.59 1.50 1.95
N GLY A 108 -6.02 1.98 0.78
CA GLY A 108 -6.43 1.14 -0.34
C GLY A 108 -5.32 0.19 -0.78
N VAL A 109 -4.08 0.67 -0.86
CA VAL A 109 -2.91 -0.16 -1.14
C VAL A 109 -2.64 -1.17 -0.02
N LEU A 110 -2.83 -0.79 1.24
CA LEU A 110 -2.70 -1.73 2.37
C LEU A 110 -3.74 -2.85 2.31
N LEU A 111 -4.99 -2.53 1.97
CA LEU A 111 -6.04 -3.53 1.74
C LEU A 111 -5.66 -4.46 0.58
N ALA A 112 -5.11 -3.90 -0.51
CA ALA A 112 -4.65 -4.69 -1.64
C ALA A 112 -3.52 -5.65 -1.28
N LEU A 113 -2.48 -5.16 -0.58
CA LEU A 113 -1.39 -6.00 -0.07
C LEU A 113 -1.90 -7.07 0.90
N HIS A 114 -2.87 -6.73 1.75
CA HIS A 114 -3.49 -7.69 2.65
C HIS A 114 -4.18 -8.83 1.88
N MET A 115 -4.96 -8.52 0.83
CA MET A 115 -5.56 -9.54 -0.04
C MET A 115 -4.50 -10.45 -0.68
N LEU A 116 -3.41 -9.86 -1.21
CA LEU A 116 -2.32 -10.63 -1.80
C LEU A 116 -1.61 -11.53 -0.78
N ILE A 117 -1.40 -11.04 0.45
CA ILE A 117 -0.82 -11.84 1.53
C ILE A 117 -1.76 -12.99 1.89
N LEU A 118 -3.08 -12.80 1.91
CA LEU A 118 -4.03 -13.86 2.24
C LEU A 118 -4.24 -14.87 1.13
N LEU A 119 -3.92 -14.55 -0.13
CA LEU A 119 -3.99 -15.49 -1.25
C LEU A 119 -3.06 -16.70 -0.97
N THR A 120 -3.64 -17.82 -0.55
CA THR A 120 -2.96 -18.86 0.26
C THR A 120 -2.08 -19.83 -0.53
N ARG A 121 -2.14 -19.86 -1.87
CA ARG A 121 -1.36 -20.83 -2.67
C ARG A 121 -0.79 -20.21 -3.93
N ASN A 122 0.48 -19.83 -3.82
CA ASN A 122 1.34 -19.28 -4.86
C ASN A 122 0.71 -18.10 -5.57
N LEU A 123 0.99 -16.90 -5.03
CA LEU A 123 0.87 -15.72 -5.85
C LEU A 123 1.69 -16.01 -7.12
N PRO A 124 1.09 -15.86 -8.31
CA PRO A 124 1.86 -15.99 -9.54
C PRO A 124 3.04 -15.02 -9.49
N ALA A 125 4.08 -15.31 -10.27
CA ALA A 125 5.33 -14.53 -10.27
C ALA A 125 5.10 -13.01 -10.48
N ARG A 126 3.95 -12.64 -11.04
CA ARG A 126 3.51 -11.26 -11.23
C ARG A 126 2.11 -11.05 -10.65
N ALA A 127 2.00 -10.06 -9.78
CA ALA A 127 0.74 -9.45 -9.36
C ALA A 127 0.85 -7.93 -9.50
N VAL A 128 -0.25 -7.25 -9.83
CA VAL A 128 -0.28 -5.80 -10.01
C VAL A 128 -1.31 -5.18 -9.07
N ILE A 129 -0.95 -4.07 -8.44
CA ILE A 129 -1.89 -3.19 -7.73
C ILE A 129 -2.08 -1.94 -8.58
N GLY A 130 -3.32 -1.65 -8.98
CA GLY A 130 -3.71 -0.46 -9.72
C GLY A 130 -4.35 0.58 -8.81
N SER A 131 -3.98 1.84 -9.00
CA SER A 131 -4.58 3.03 -8.38
C SER A 131 -4.46 4.19 -9.35
N ASP A 132 -5.43 5.11 -9.31
CA ASP A 132 -5.43 6.37 -10.06
C ASP A 132 -4.67 7.51 -9.33
N SER A 133 -4.30 7.30 -8.06
CA SER A 133 -3.61 8.29 -7.24
C SER A 133 -2.11 8.36 -7.56
N GLN A 134 -1.76 9.15 -8.58
CA GLN A 134 -0.35 9.38 -8.97
C GLN A 134 0.50 9.92 -7.81
N ALA A 135 -0.09 10.76 -6.96
CA ALA A 135 0.59 11.31 -5.79
C ALA A 135 1.00 10.21 -4.80
N MET A 136 0.09 9.26 -4.55
CA MET A 136 0.36 8.09 -3.71
C MET A 136 1.44 7.21 -4.36
N ILE A 137 1.33 6.90 -5.66
CA ILE A 137 2.32 6.06 -6.36
C ILE A 137 3.72 6.69 -6.26
N ARG A 138 3.85 8.00 -6.48
CA ARG A 138 5.14 8.71 -6.32
C ARG A 138 5.64 8.66 -4.88
N ALA A 139 4.75 8.81 -3.91
CA ALA A 139 5.11 8.80 -2.49
C ALA A 139 5.65 7.44 -2.03
N THR A 140 5.22 6.33 -2.62
CA THR A 140 5.81 5.00 -2.32
C THR A 140 7.29 4.87 -2.68
N ASN A 141 7.82 5.74 -3.55
CA ASN A 141 9.26 5.81 -3.82
C ASN A 141 9.97 6.93 -3.04
N ASN A 142 9.22 7.75 -2.32
CA ASN A 142 9.76 8.91 -1.62
C ASN A 142 10.20 8.54 -0.19
N GLN A 143 11.51 8.59 0.03
CA GLN A 143 12.11 8.35 1.35
C GLN A 143 12.23 9.62 2.22
N ARG A 144 11.72 10.76 1.74
CA ARG A 144 11.76 12.04 2.48
C ARG A 144 10.55 12.19 3.41
N PRO A 145 10.69 12.90 4.55
CA PRO A 145 9.58 13.22 5.44
C PRO A 145 8.42 13.93 4.74
N HIS A 146 7.19 13.45 4.95
CA HIS A 146 5.96 14.12 4.53
C HIS A 146 4.75 13.66 5.37
N PRO A 147 3.59 14.34 5.30
CA PRO A 147 2.38 13.94 6.04
C PRO A 147 1.88 12.54 5.66
N SER A 148 1.26 11.84 6.62
CA SER A 148 0.71 10.48 6.48
C SER A 148 1.74 9.41 6.08
N HIS A 149 3.04 9.71 6.20
CA HIS A 149 4.12 8.85 5.74
C HIS A 149 4.28 7.59 6.61
N TYR A 150 3.64 7.54 7.79
CA TYR A 150 3.61 6.33 8.62
C TYR A 150 2.78 5.22 7.97
N LEU A 151 1.77 5.58 7.17
CA LEU A 151 1.00 4.63 6.37
C LEU A 151 1.87 4.04 5.25
N LEU A 152 2.80 4.82 4.69
CA LEU A 152 3.74 4.33 3.67
C LEU A 152 4.78 3.37 4.27
N ASP A 153 5.19 3.56 5.52
CA ASP A 153 5.99 2.55 6.24
C ASP A 153 5.25 1.22 6.30
N HIS A 154 3.95 1.24 6.63
CA HIS A 154 3.13 0.03 6.66
C HIS A 154 2.99 -0.60 5.27
N VAL A 155 2.90 0.19 4.19
CA VAL A 155 2.88 -0.32 2.81
C VAL A 155 4.20 -1.05 2.51
N HIS A 156 5.33 -0.46 2.87
CA HIS A 156 6.64 -1.08 2.70
C HIS A 156 6.77 -2.38 3.51
N ASP A 157 6.38 -2.36 4.79
CA ASP A 157 6.43 -3.55 5.65
C ASP A 157 5.53 -4.68 5.12
N ALA A 158 4.31 -4.35 4.67
CA ALA A 158 3.39 -5.32 4.10
C ALA A 158 3.91 -5.91 2.78
N ALA A 159 4.51 -5.08 1.92
CA ALA A 159 5.12 -5.56 0.68
C ALA A 159 6.34 -6.47 0.97
N GLU A 160 7.24 -6.08 1.88
CA GLU A 160 8.35 -6.94 2.31
C GLU A 160 7.85 -8.27 2.90
N LEU A 161 6.79 -8.24 3.69
CA LEU A 161 6.16 -9.45 4.25
C LEU A 161 5.63 -10.36 3.14
N LEU A 162 4.97 -9.79 2.13
CA LEU A 162 4.49 -10.52 0.96
C LEU A 162 5.64 -11.22 0.23
N HIS A 163 6.74 -10.50 -0.06
CA HIS A 163 7.92 -11.08 -0.70
C HIS A 163 8.56 -12.20 0.15
N LYS A 164 8.78 -11.97 1.45
CA LYS A 164 9.30 -12.99 2.37
C LYS A 164 8.42 -14.25 2.39
N LYS A 165 7.09 -14.09 2.33
CA LYS A 165 6.15 -15.20 2.25
C LYS A 165 6.30 -15.96 0.94
N GLN A 166 6.40 -15.28 -0.20
CA GLN A 166 6.58 -15.93 -1.51
C GLN A 166 7.91 -16.69 -1.60
N ASP A 167 9.01 -16.08 -1.17
CA ASP A 167 10.33 -16.73 -1.15
C ASP A 167 10.32 -18.03 -0.33
N ARG A 168 9.64 -18.02 0.82
CA ARG A 168 9.49 -19.20 1.66
C ARG A 168 8.69 -20.31 0.97
N LEU A 169 7.63 -19.97 0.25
CA LEU A 169 6.82 -20.93 -0.51
C LEU A 169 7.64 -21.56 -1.64
N ILE A 170 8.35 -20.75 -2.43
CA ILE A 170 9.20 -21.21 -3.55
C ILE A 170 10.25 -22.20 -3.04
N ARG A 171 11.02 -21.80 -2.01
CA ARG A 171 12.05 -22.67 -1.41
C ARG A 171 11.48 -23.97 -0.87
N THR A 172 10.26 -23.96 -0.32
CA THR A 172 9.61 -25.17 0.19
C THR A 172 9.24 -26.12 -0.95
N VAL A 173 8.68 -25.59 -2.05
CA VAL A 173 8.34 -26.37 -3.24
C VAL A 173 9.59 -26.98 -3.89
N GLU A 174 10.68 -26.22 -3.99
CA GLU A 174 11.96 -26.70 -4.52
C GLU A 174 12.53 -27.86 -3.69
N ARG A 175 12.53 -27.74 -2.35
CA ARG A 175 12.96 -28.82 -1.45
C ARG A 175 12.12 -30.08 -1.60
N GLN A 176 10.79 -29.96 -1.71
CA GLN A 176 9.90 -31.09 -1.93
C GLN A 176 10.12 -31.76 -3.29
N ARG A 177 10.46 -30.99 -4.33
CA ARG A 177 10.81 -31.53 -5.65
C ARG A 177 12.16 -32.26 -5.62
N ALA A 178 13.15 -31.71 -4.92
CA ALA A 178 14.46 -32.33 -4.75
C ALA A 178 14.36 -33.65 -3.95
N SER A 179 13.57 -33.71 -2.88
CA SER A 179 13.40 -34.94 -2.10
C SER A 179 12.67 -36.05 -2.88
N ARG A 180 11.70 -35.69 -3.75
CA ARG A 180 11.01 -36.66 -4.62
C ARG A 180 11.87 -37.20 -5.76
N ARG A 181 12.91 -36.48 -6.19
CA ARG A 181 13.85 -36.94 -7.23
C ARG A 181 15.02 -37.77 -6.68
N GLY A 182 15.21 -37.78 -5.34
CA GLY A 182 16.26 -38.52 -4.66
C GLY A 182 15.80 -39.83 -4.00
N SER A 183 14.55 -40.25 -4.20
CA SER A 183 14.06 -41.55 -3.73
C SER A 183 14.35 -42.62 -4.80
N PRO A 184 15.08 -43.71 -4.46
CA PRO A 184 15.38 -44.82 -5.38
C PRO A 184 14.13 -45.62 -5.77
#